data_AF-A0A7X3XG11-F1
#
_entry.id   AF-A0A7X3XG11-F1
#
_cell.length_a   1.000
_cell.length_b   1.000
_cell.length_c   1.000
_cell.angle_alpha   90.00
_cell.angle_beta   90.00
_cell.angle_gamma   90.00
#
_symmetry.space_group_name_H-M   'P 1'
#
loop_
_entity.id
_entity.type
_entity.pdbx_description
1 polymer ?
#
loop_
_entity_poly.entity_id
_entity_poly.type
_entity_poly.pdbx_seq_one_letter_code
_entity_poly.pdbx_strand_id
1 'polypeptide(L)'
;MSAPSEGYCQCPDCKRFYREHDRLIREYPTLRHQQELIWTSLQSFRTLAVRVLEELQQEEAVKALGLEDSASANEGMSKNHAVVAELENINAYLFSVEALLERIFTIKLPDSVECKFREVAGELAPDPLNSDRLRLNRLLHKTPDLAECDNNQDTSQI
;
A
#
# COMPACT_ATOMS: atom_id res chain seq x y z
N MET A 1 27.86 -10.64 10.48
CA MET A 1 26.48 -10.44 9.98
C MET A 1 25.60 -11.38 10.78
N SER A 2 25.04 -10.91 11.88
CA SER A 2 24.20 -11.73 12.75
C SER A 2 22.83 -11.88 12.10
N ALA A 3 22.35 -13.12 11.98
CA ALA A 3 20.98 -13.39 11.53
C ALA A 3 20.00 -12.54 12.36
N PRO A 4 18.95 -11.96 11.75
CA PRO A 4 17.94 -11.28 12.53
C PRO A 4 17.33 -12.32 13.48
N SER A 5 17.37 -12.03 14.78
CA SER A 5 16.71 -12.84 15.79
C SER A 5 15.27 -13.12 15.34
N GLU A 6 14.80 -14.35 15.53
CA GLU A 6 13.42 -14.78 15.25
C GLU A 6 12.40 -14.13 16.22
N GLY A 7 12.50 -12.81 16.40
CA GLY A 7 11.55 -11.97 17.11
C GLY A 7 10.78 -11.12 16.10
N TYR A 8 9.49 -10.90 16.37
CA TYR A 8 8.68 -9.99 15.57
C TYR A 8 9.21 -8.55 15.73
N CYS A 9 9.26 -7.82 14.61
CA CYS A 9 9.83 -6.47 14.58
C CYS A 9 9.04 -5.49 15.44
N GLN A 10 9.72 -4.60 16.16
CA GLN A 10 9.14 -3.63 17.10
C GLN A 10 9.40 -2.16 16.71
N CYS A 11 9.83 -1.91 15.48
CA CYS A 11 10.01 -0.54 15.00
C CYS A 11 8.67 0.22 14.98
N PRO A 12 8.69 1.57 14.97
CA PRO A 12 7.48 2.39 14.97
C PRO A 12 6.48 2.02 13.86
N ASP A 13 6.95 1.76 12.64
CA ASP A 13 6.08 1.40 11.52
C ASP A 13 5.43 0.03 11.69
N CYS A 14 6.17 -0.98 12.13
CA CYS A 14 5.60 -2.29 12.42
C CYS A 14 4.56 -2.20 13.54
N LYS A 15 4.83 -1.42 14.60
CA LYS A 15 3.85 -1.16 15.66
C LYS A 15 2.58 -0.49 15.15
N ARG A 16 2.71 0.50 14.25
CA ARG A 16 1.57 1.14 13.60
C ARG A 16 0.77 0.13 12.78
N PHE A 17 1.44 -0.68 11.97
CA PHE A 17 0.81 -1.72 11.15
C PHE A 17 0.07 -2.76 12.00
N TYR A 18 0.68 -3.28 13.07
CA TYR A 18 0.01 -4.24 13.96
C TYR A 18 -1.25 -3.67 14.59
N ARG A 19 -1.19 -2.43 15.08
CA ARG A 19 -2.33 -1.77 15.70
C ARG A 19 -3.48 -1.60 14.71
N GLU A 20 -3.17 -1.16 13.49
CA GLU A 20 -4.21 -0.97 12.47
C GLU A 20 -4.79 -2.32 12.04
N HIS A 21 -3.96 -3.34 11.83
CA HIS A 21 -4.44 -4.69 11.52
C HIS A 21 -5.38 -5.23 12.60
N ASP A 22 -5.02 -5.14 13.88
CA ASP A 22 -5.87 -5.56 14.99
C ASP A 22 -7.18 -4.76 15.06
N ARG A 23 -7.11 -3.45 14.79
CA ARG A 23 -8.28 -2.58 14.71
C ARG A 23 -9.23 -3.03 13.60
N LEU A 24 -8.72 -3.29 12.39
CA LEU A 24 -9.53 -3.67 11.24
C LEU A 24 -10.29 -4.99 11.45
N ILE A 25 -9.68 -5.96 12.14
CA ILE A 25 -10.36 -7.22 12.48
C ILE A 25 -11.53 -6.98 13.43
N ARG A 26 -11.35 -6.10 14.43
CA ARG A 26 -12.37 -5.82 15.45
C ARG A 26 -13.51 -4.94 14.93
N GLU A 27 -13.18 -3.92 14.14
CA GLU A 27 -14.17 -2.98 13.59
C GLU A 27 -14.96 -3.58 12.41
N TYR A 28 -14.33 -4.45 11.62
CA TYR A 28 -14.93 -5.02 10.40
C TYR A 28 -14.96 -6.56 10.45
N PRO A 29 -15.70 -7.17 11.40
CA PRO A 29 -15.56 -8.59 11.74
C PRO A 29 -16.40 -9.54 10.87
N THR A 30 -16.72 -9.17 9.62
CA THR A 30 -17.53 -9.98 8.68
C THR A 30 -16.86 -10.00 7.31
N LEU A 31 -17.15 -11.01 6.50
CA LEU A 31 -16.60 -11.05 5.13
C LEU A 31 -17.09 -9.83 4.34
N ARG A 32 -18.38 -9.49 4.45
CA ARG A 32 -18.95 -8.32 3.76
C ARG A 32 -18.24 -7.02 4.12
N HIS A 33 -17.95 -6.77 5.41
CA HIS A 33 -17.24 -5.56 5.81
C HIS A 33 -15.78 -5.56 5.31
N GLN A 34 -15.08 -6.70 5.39
CA GLN A 34 -13.71 -6.81 4.85
C GLN A 34 -13.66 -6.57 3.34
N GLN A 35 -14.66 -7.07 2.61
CA GLN A 35 -14.83 -6.78 1.19
C GLN A 35 -15.06 -5.27 0.96
N GLU A 36 -15.98 -4.62 1.67
CA GLU A 36 -16.21 -3.17 1.50
C GLU A 36 -14.97 -2.33 1.81
N LEU A 37 -14.21 -2.72 2.84
CA LEU A 37 -12.96 -2.07 3.22
C LEU A 37 -11.93 -2.17 2.09
N ILE A 38 -11.62 -3.38 1.61
CA ILE A 38 -10.63 -3.57 0.54
C ILE A 38 -11.07 -2.92 -0.78
N TRP A 39 -12.38 -2.88 -1.06
CA TRP A 39 -12.91 -2.14 -2.20
C TRP A 39 -12.59 -0.65 -2.10
N THR A 40 -12.92 -0.05 -0.97
CA THR A 40 -12.75 1.39 -0.75
C THR A 40 -11.28 1.76 -0.81
N SER A 41 -10.40 0.95 -0.22
CA SER A 41 -8.95 1.14 -0.30
C SER A 41 -8.40 1.00 -1.72
N LEU A 42 -8.89 0.05 -2.52
CA LEU A 42 -8.47 -0.09 -3.91
C LEU A 42 -8.95 1.11 -4.76
N GLN A 43 -10.20 1.52 -4.59
CA GLN A 43 -10.79 2.64 -5.33
C GLN A 43 -10.07 3.96 -5.01
N SER A 44 -9.72 4.20 -3.74
CA SER A 44 -8.96 5.40 -3.36
C SER A 44 -7.54 5.37 -3.94
N PHE A 45 -6.86 4.23 -3.90
CA PHE A 45 -5.52 4.08 -4.49
C PHE A 45 -5.56 4.33 -6.00
N ARG A 46 -6.47 3.69 -6.73
CA ARG A 46 -6.62 3.89 -8.17
C ARG A 46 -6.91 5.34 -8.54
N THR A 47 -7.81 6.00 -7.79
CA THR A 47 -8.13 7.41 -8.02
C THR A 47 -6.88 8.29 -7.92
N LEU A 48 -6.06 8.11 -6.88
CA LEU A 48 -4.83 8.88 -6.69
C LEU A 48 -3.79 8.56 -7.76
N ALA A 49 -3.55 7.27 -8.05
CA ALA A 49 -2.54 6.84 -9.02
C ALA A 49 -2.86 7.34 -10.44
N VAL A 50 -4.12 7.27 -10.86
CA VAL A 50 -4.57 7.81 -12.15
C VAL A 50 -4.45 9.34 -12.16
N ARG A 51 -4.87 10.02 -11.09
CA ARG A 51 -4.82 11.48 -11.06
C ARG A 51 -3.40 12.04 -11.14
N VAL A 52 -2.47 11.44 -10.41
CA VAL A 52 -1.05 11.81 -10.45
C VAL A 52 -0.46 11.53 -11.85
N LEU A 53 -0.80 10.40 -12.47
CA LEU A 53 -0.37 10.07 -13.82
C LEU A 53 -0.85 11.11 -14.84
N GLU A 54 -2.13 11.50 -14.79
CA GLU A 54 -2.70 12.53 -15.66
C GLU A 54 -1.98 13.88 -15.52
N GLU A 55 -1.70 14.30 -14.28
CA GLU A 55 -1.01 15.56 -14.00
C GLU A 55 0.42 15.55 -14.54
N LEU A 56 1.17 14.46 -14.36
CA LEU A 56 2.54 14.33 -14.89
C LEU A 56 2.57 14.32 -16.43
N GLN A 57 1.65 13.60 -17.08
CA GLN A 57 1.54 13.58 -18.54
C GLN A 57 1.16 14.97 -19.09
N GLN A 58 0.29 15.70 -18.39
CA GLN A 58 -0.06 17.07 -18.75
C GLN A 58 1.13 18.01 -18.62
N GLU A 59 1.93 17.90 -17.56
CA GLU A 59 3.16 18.67 -17.40
C GLU A 59 4.16 18.41 -18.53
N GLU A 60 4.35 17.15 -18.94
CA GLU A 60 5.21 16.78 -20.07
C GLU A 60 4.71 17.38 -21.38
N ALA A 61 3.40 17.32 -21.64
CA ALA A 61 2.81 17.94 -22.82
C ALA A 61 3.01 19.45 -22.86
N VAL A 62 2.86 20.14 -21.71
CA VAL A 62 3.11 21.59 -21.60
C VAL A 62 4.60 21.91 -21.81
N LYS A 63 5.51 21.14 -21.21
CA LYS A 63 6.97 21.29 -21.38
C LYS A 63 7.39 21.07 -22.83
N ALA A 64 6.81 20.10 -23.53
CA ALA A 64 7.07 19.83 -24.94
C ALA A 64 6.64 20.98 -25.87
N LEU A 65 5.56 21.70 -25.52
CA LEU A 65 5.09 22.88 -26.26
C LEU A 65 5.90 24.16 -25.93
N GLY A 66 6.69 24.15 -24.86
CA GLY A 66 7.37 25.31 -24.27
C GLY A 66 8.85 25.52 -24.63
N LEU A 67 9.47 24.66 -25.45
CA LEU A 67 10.87 24.80 -25.94
C LEU A 67 11.91 25.17 -24.85
N GLU A 68 12.28 24.22 -23.99
CA GLU A 68 13.41 24.38 -23.05
C GLU A 68 14.74 23.81 -23.58
N ASP A 69 15.83 24.38 -23.09
CA ASP A 69 17.20 24.23 -23.58
C ASP A 69 17.78 22.80 -23.43
N SER A 70 18.43 22.34 -24.49
CA SER A 70 18.44 20.94 -24.95
C SER A 70 19.23 19.89 -24.16
N ALA A 71 20.04 20.27 -23.15
CA ALA A 71 20.90 19.33 -22.43
C ALA A 71 20.36 18.90 -21.05
N SER A 72 19.85 19.85 -20.25
CA SER A 72 19.24 19.60 -18.94
C SER A 72 17.84 18.98 -19.05
N ALA A 73 17.08 19.41 -20.07
CA ALA A 73 15.73 18.94 -20.33
C ALA A 73 15.68 17.43 -20.63
N ASN A 74 16.72 16.87 -21.27
CA ASN A 74 16.71 15.48 -21.74
C ASN A 74 16.87 14.45 -20.61
N GLU A 75 17.71 14.73 -19.60
CA GLU A 75 17.82 13.87 -18.40
C GLU A 75 16.59 13.95 -17.50
N GLY A 76 16.00 15.15 -17.34
CA GLY A 76 14.75 15.34 -16.59
C GLY A 76 13.56 14.66 -17.26
N MET A 77 13.45 14.77 -18.59
CA MET A 77 12.42 14.10 -19.40
C MET A 77 12.54 12.58 -19.30
N SER A 78 13.75 12.03 -19.34
CA SER A 78 13.96 10.58 -19.22
C SER A 78 13.59 10.03 -17.84
N LYS A 79 13.78 10.80 -16.76
CA LYS A 79 13.36 10.42 -15.40
C LYS A 79 11.85 10.50 -15.23
N ASN A 80 11.21 11.54 -15.74
CA ASN A 80 9.75 11.67 -15.69
C ASN A 80 9.06 10.58 -16.50
N HIS A 81 9.56 10.28 -17.71
CA HIS A 81 9.06 9.18 -18.52
C HIS A 81 9.19 7.82 -17.81
N ALA A 82 10.27 7.59 -17.05
CA ALA A 82 10.42 6.38 -16.25
C ALA A 82 9.37 6.32 -15.12
N VAL A 83 9.13 7.42 -14.41
CA VAL A 83 8.10 7.49 -13.35
C VAL A 83 6.69 7.29 -13.92
N VAL A 84 6.40 7.90 -15.08
CA VAL A 84 5.14 7.72 -15.81
C VAL A 84 4.94 6.25 -16.18
N ALA A 85 5.95 5.58 -16.72
CA ALA A 85 5.87 4.16 -17.05
C ALA A 85 5.65 3.28 -15.79
N GLU A 86 6.29 3.59 -14.67
CA GLU A 86 6.05 2.88 -13.41
C GLU A 86 4.62 3.10 -12.86
N LEU A 87 4.06 4.31 -12.99
CA LEU A 87 2.68 4.59 -12.63
C LEU A 87 1.68 3.86 -13.55
N GLU A 88 1.97 3.74 -14.84
CA GLU A 88 1.19 2.93 -15.77
C GLU A 88 1.21 1.45 -15.38
N ASN A 89 2.37 0.93 -14.99
CA ASN A 89 2.51 -0.43 -14.47
C ASN A 89 1.69 -0.62 -13.18
N ILE A 90 1.76 0.33 -12.23
CA ILE A 90 0.94 0.31 -11.02
C ILE A 90 -0.55 0.27 -11.38
N ASN A 91 -1.00 1.12 -12.29
CA ASN A 91 -2.41 1.15 -12.72
C ASN A 91 -2.84 -0.19 -13.36
N ALA A 92 -1.98 -0.83 -14.15
CA ALA A 92 -2.24 -2.15 -14.72
C ALA A 92 -2.35 -3.24 -13.62
N TYR A 93 -1.50 -3.18 -12.60
CA TYR A 93 -1.61 -4.08 -11.44
C TYR A 93 -2.88 -3.84 -10.64
N LEU A 94 -3.26 -2.58 -10.40
CA LEU A 94 -4.50 -2.24 -9.70
C LEU A 94 -5.74 -2.75 -10.44
N PHE A 95 -5.75 -2.65 -11.78
CA PHE A 95 -6.81 -3.23 -12.61
C PHE A 95 -6.87 -4.76 -12.48
N SER A 96 -5.71 -5.42 -12.40
CA SER A 96 -5.64 -6.87 -12.19
C SER A 96 -6.17 -7.27 -10.80
N VAL A 97 -5.89 -6.49 -9.76
CA VAL A 97 -6.44 -6.69 -8.41
C VAL A 97 -7.95 -6.46 -8.40
N GLU A 98 -8.45 -5.42 -9.08
CA GLU A 98 -9.88 -5.12 -9.21
C GLU A 98 -10.65 -6.33 -9.77
N ALA A 99 -10.18 -6.90 -10.89
CA ALA A 99 -10.81 -8.07 -11.50
C ALA A 99 -10.86 -9.29 -10.56
N LEU A 100 -9.85 -9.45 -9.68
CA LEU A 100 -9.85 -10.51 -8.66
C LEU A 100 -10.83 -10.21 -7.51
N LEU A 101 -10.89 -8.96 -7.05
CA LEU A 101 -11.82 -8.54 -6.01
C LEU A 101 -13.27 -8.65 -6.47
N GLU A 102 -13.59 -8.28 -7.70
CA GLU A 102 -14.93 -8.46 -8.27
C GLU A 102 -15.41 -9.91 -8.13
N ARG A 103 -14.53 -10.88 -8.43
CA ARG A 103 -14.84 -12.30 -8.25
C ARG A 103 -15.09 -12.66 -6.79
N ILE A 104 -14.26 -12.17 -5.88
CA ILE A 104 -14.43 -12.39 -4.42
C ILE A 104 -15.77 -11.83 -3.94
N PHE A 105 -16.22 -10.69 -4.48
CA PHE A 105 -17.42 -10.00 -4.02
C PHE A 105 -18.71 -10.67 -4.47
N THR A 106 -18.65 -11.52 -5.50
CA THR A 106 -19.81 -12.34 -5.90
C THR A 106 -20.12 -13.47 -4.92
N ILE A 107 -19.17 -13.81 -4.03
CA ILE A 107 -19.34 -14.88 -3.05
C ILE A 107 -20.23 -14.39 -1.91
N LYS A 108 -21.36 -15.07 -1.71
CA LYS A 108 -22.24 -14.86 -0.55
C LYS A 108 -22.06 -16.02 0.42
N LEU A 109 -21.77 -15.70 1.68
CA LEU A 109 -21.69 -16.69 2.74
C LEU A 109 -23.03 -16.80 3.50
N PRO A 110 -23.35 -17.98 4.04
CA PRO A 110 -24.48 -18.12 4.96
C PRO A 110 -24.28 -17.30 6.24
N ASP A 111 -25.37 -16.84 6.85
CA ASP A 111 -25.35 -16.05 8.10
C ASP A 111 -24.63 -16.76 9.24
N SER A 112 -24.70 -18.11 9.30
CA SER A 112 -23.98 -18.90 10.31
C SER A 112 -22.47 -18.75 10.21
N VAL A 113 -21.94 -18.59 9.00
CA VAL A 113 -20.51 -18.36 8.78
C VAL A 113 -20.16 -16.91 9.13
N GLU A 114 -21.00 -15.94 8.78
CA GLU A 114 -20.80 -14.54 9.17
C GLU A 114 -20.86 -14.33 10.70
N CYS A 115 -21.71 -15.08 11.41
CA CYS A 115 -21.67 -15.18 12.86
C CYS A 115 -20.31 -15.69 13.34
N LYS A 116 -19.76 -16.72 12.68
CA LYS A 116 -18.48 -17.29 13.07
C LYS A 116 -17.30 -16.31 12.88
N PHE A 117 -17.32 -15.51 11.82
CA PHE A 117 -16.34 -14.43 11.65
C PHE A 117 -16.36 -13.46 12.84
N ARG A 118 -17.55 -13.07 13.31
CA ARG A 118 -17.71 -12.17 14.47
C ARG A 118 -17.22 -12.77 15.77
N GLU A 119 -17.56 -14.03 16.03
CA GLU A 119 -17.06 -14.76 17.20
C GLU A 119 -15.53 -14.79 17.20
N VAL A 120 -14.93 -15.24 16.10
CA VAL A 120 -13.47 -15.36 15.97
C VAL A 120 -12.80 -14.01 16.10
N ALA A 121 -13.33 -12.95 15.49
CA ALA A 121 -12.79 -11.60 15.61
C ALA A 121 -12.85 -11.06 17.06
N GLY A 122 -13.89 -11.41 17.82
CA GLY A 122 -14.03 -11.05 19.24
C GLY A 122 -13.09 -11.83 20.15
N GLU A 123 -12.78 -13.09 19.79
CA GLU A 123 -11.84 -13.95 20.53
C GLU A 123 -10.37 -13.68 20.17
N LEU A 124 -10.10 -13.09 18.99
CA LEU A 124 -8.75 -12.93 18.48
C LEU A 124 -7.94 -11.97 19.37
N ALA A 125 -7.05 -12.55 20.17
CA ALA A 125 -6.01 -11.80 20.85
C ALA A 125 -4.97 -11.30 19.84
N PRO A 126 -4.36 -10.12 20.05
CA PRO A 126 -3.21 -9.68 19.27
C PRO A 126 -2.11 -10.74 19.31
N ASP A 127 -1.89 -11.42 18.18
CA ASP A 127 -0.82 -12.41 18.03
C ASP A 127 0.33 -11.79 17.20
N PRO A 128 1.43 -11.38 17.84
CA PRO A 128 2.57 -10.81 17.13
C PRO A 128 3.32 -11.83 16.27
N LEU A 129 3.08 -13.13 16.47
CA LEU A 129 3.73 -14.23 15.77
C LEU A 129 2.84 -14.86 14.69
N ASN A 130 1.69 -14.27 14.40
CA ASN A 130 0.84 -14.73 13.31
C ASN A 130 1.64 -14.74 11.98
N SER A 131 1.62 -15.88 11.30
CA SER A 131 2.44 -16.12 10.10
C SER A 131 2.17 -15.15 8.96
N ASP A 132 0.91 -14.76 8.77
CA ASP A 132 0.52 -13.83 7.72
C ASP A 132 1.01 -12.41 8.03
N ARG A 133 0.93 -12.00 9.31
CA ARG A 133 1.52 -10.74 9.78
C ARG A 133 3.03 -10.71 9.56
N LEU A 134 3.74 -11.78 9.95
CA LEU A 134 5.20 -11.87 9.76
C LEU A 134 5.58 -11.84 8.28
N ARG A 135 4.81 -12.50 7.42
CA ARG A 135 5.02 -12.48 5.97
C ARG A 135 4.86 -11.07 5.38
N LEU A 136 3.79 -10.36 5.74
CA LEU A 136 3.55 -9.00 5.24
C LEU A 136 4.56 -7.99 5.76
N ASN A 137 5.01 -8.11 7.01
CA ASN A 137 6.03 -7.22 7.55
C ASN A 137 7.41 -7.42 6.91
N ARG A 138 7.75 -8.66 6.52
CA ARG A 138 8.95 -8.90 5.72
C ARG A 138 8.88 -8.17 4.38
N LEU A 139 7.69 -7.99 3.78
CA LEU A 139 7.53 -7.19 2.58
C LEU A 139 7.71 -5.70 2.88
N LEU A 140 7.14 -5.18 3.97
CA LEU A 140 7.35 -3.78 4.39
C LEU A 140 8.83 -3.44 4.52
N HIS A 141 9.64 -4.33 5.11
CA HIS A 141 11.09 -4.13 5.25
C HIS A 141 11.90 -4.37 3.98
N LYS A 142 11.33 -5.05 2.97
CA LYS A 142 11.97 -5.25 1.66
C LYS A 142 11.70 -4.10 0.70
N THR A 143 10.79 -3.18 1.04
CA THR A 143 10.51 -1.97 0.29
C THR A 143 11.40 -0.85 0.81
N PRO A 144 12.50 -0.48 0.10
CA PRO A 144 13.51 0.44 0.61
C PRO A 144 12.97 1.82 1.01
N ASP A 145 11.97 2.35 0.31
CA ASP A 145 11.47 3.72 0.53
C ASP A 145 10.53 3.91 1.73
N LEU A 146 10.04 2.82 2.35
CA LEU A 146 9.21 2.91 3.57
C LEU A 146 10.06 2.99 4.84
N ALA A 147 11.38 2.79 4.75
CA ALA A 147 12.31 2.87 5.88
C ALA A 147 12.82 4.31 6.15
N GLU A 148 12.54 5.27 5.26
CA GLU A 148 13.13 6.61 5.28
C GLU A 148 12.20 7.71 5.81
N CYS A 149 11.41 7.44 6.86
CA CYS A 149 10.77 8.52 7.65
C CYS A 149 11.59 8.97 8.87
N ASP A 150 12.77 8.39 9.13
CA ASP A 150 13.59 8.69 10.32
C ASP A 150 14.84 9.56 10.07
N ASN A 151 15.11 10.03 8.84
CA ASN A 151 16.32 10.83 8.56
C ASN A 151 16.13 12.36 8.63
N ASN A 152 15.04 12.85 9.24
CA ASN A 152 14.91 14.27 9.62
C ASN A 152 15.09 14.44 11.14
N GLN A 153 16.28 14.15 11.65
CA GLN A 153 16.74 14.66 12.94
C GLN A 153 18.17 15.20 12.83
N ASP A 154 18.29 16.48 13.14
CA ASP A 154 19.49 17.24 13.52
C ASP A 154 20.60 17.49 12.47
N THR A 155 20.32 18.42 11.56
CA THR A 155 21.32 19.45 11.19
C THR A 155 20.91 20.78 11.82
N SER A 156 21.13 20.92 13.12
CA SER A 156 21.09 22.20 13.83
C SER A 156 22.10 22.20 14.97
N GLN A 157 23.38 22.03 14.62
CA GLN A 157 24.51 22.48 15.44
C GLN A 157 25.65 22.94 14.52
N ILE A 158 25.62 24.24 14.18
CA ILE A 158 26.83 25.05 13.98
C ILE A 158 26.62 26.31 14.83
#